data_AF-A0A964EUS9-F1
#
_entry.id   AF-A0A964EUS9-F1
#
_cell.length_a   1.000
_cell.length_b   1.000
_cell.length_c   1.000
_cell.angle_alpha   90.00
_cell.angle_beta   90.00
_cell.angle_gamma   90.00
#
_symmetry.space_group_name_H-M   'P 1'
#
loop_
_entity.id
_entity.type
_entity.pdbx_description
1 polymer ?
#
loop_
_entity_poly.entity_id
_entity_poly.type
_entity_poly.pdbx_seq_one_letter_code
_entity_poly.pdbx_strand_id
1 'polypeptide(L)'
;MKAPPPTPRRWPVVVVLLALGCAGLGWFWEPHCYDVCDEAEAEASRALDVGDEPDALRIIDDADATCSCMRFTEGDEPPQYGTVRVALQRLREAGRHEEARRALDAARGPILLDFARETEP
;
A
#
# COMPACT_ATOMS: atom_id res chain seq x y z
N MET A 1 15.25 -38.12 -50.31
CA MET A 1 15.53 -37.18 -49.20
C MET A 1 14.24 -37.04 -48.39
N LYS A 2 14.25 -37.39 -47.11
CA LYS A 2 13.05 -37.47 -46.26
C LYS A 2 12.95 -36.19 -45.42
N ALA A 3 11.85 -35.45 -45.54
CA ALA A 3 11.65 -34.18 -44.82
C ALA A 3 11.62 -34.43 -43.30
N PRO A 4 12.23 -33.54 -42.48
CA PRO A 4 12.19 -33.67 -41.04
C PRO A 4 10.76 -33.49 -40.52
N PRO A 5 10.36 -34.22 -39.45
CA PRO A 5 9.03 -34.09 -38.88
C PRO A 5 8.81 -32.68 -38.29
N PRO A 6 7.59 -32.12 -38.38
CA PRO A 6 7.30 -30.81 -37.79
C PRO A 6 7.47 -30.87 -36.28
N THR A 7 8.32 -30.01 -35.73
CA THR A 7 8.43 -29.82 -34.28
C THR A 7 7.11 -29.30 -33.71
N PRO A 8 6.57 -29.89 -32.63
CA PRO A 8 5.34 -29.39 -32.03
C PRO A 8 5.55 -27.96 -31.55
N ARG A 9 4.71 -27.03 -32.01
CA ARG A 9 4.68 -25.63 -31.55
C ARG A 9 4.41 -25.63 -30.04
N ARG A 10 5.43 -25.38 -29.21
CA ARG A 10 5.33 -25.32 -27.74
C ARG A 10 4.76 -24.01 -27.19
N TRP A 11 4.63 -23.00 -28.06
CA TRP A 11 4.08 -21.68 -27.76
C TRP A 11 2.73 -21.65 -27.02
N PRO A 12 1.70 -22.42 -27.41
CA PRO A 12 0.41 -22.40 -26.70
C PRO A 12 0.53 -22.87 -25.25
N VAL A 13 1.41 -23.83 -24.95
CA VAL A 13 1.64 -24.31 -23.58
C VAL A 13 2.30 -23.24 -22.72
N VAL A 14 3.28 -22.51 -23.27
CA VAL A 14 3.95 -21.40 -22.58
C VAL A 14 2.96 -20.27 -22.28
N VAL A 15 2.10 -19.92 -23.24
CA VAL A 15 1.09 -18.87 -23.05
C VAL A 15 0.07 -19.25 -21.98
N VAL A 16 -0.41 -20.51 -21.98
CA VAL A 16 -1.35 -21.00 -20.95
C VAL A 16 -0.71 -21.02 -19.56
N LEU A 17 0.55 -21.45 -19.44
CA LEU A 17 1.26 -21.44 -18.16
C LEU A 17 1.51 -20.01 -17.64
N LEU A 18 1.84 -19.06 -18.51
CA LEU A 18 1.96 -17.65 -18.13
C LEU A 18 0.62 -17.07 -17.68
N ALA A 19 -0.47 -17.37 -18.39
CA ALA A 19 -1.81 -16.89 -18.01
C ALA A 19 -2.26 -17.47 -16.66
N LEU A 20 -2.02 -18.76 -16.41
CA LEU A 20 -2.31 -19.40 -15.13
C LEU A 20 -1.42 -18.86 -14.00
N GLY A 21 -0.14 -18.59 -14.27
CA GLY A 21 0.78 -17.97 -13.32
C GLY A 21 0.35 -16.56 -12.92
N CYS A 22 -0.02 -15.72 -13.89
CA CYS A 22 -0.53 -14.37 -13.63
C CYS A 22 -1.87 -14.40 -12.88
N ALA A 23 -2.77 -15.33 -13.23
CA ALA A 23 -4.05 -15.48 -12.52
C ALA A 23 -3.85 -15.94 -11.07
N GLY A 24 -2.92 -16.88 -10.84
CA GLY A 24 -2.57 -17.33 -9.48
C GLY A 24 -1.93 -16.22 -8.64
N LEU A 25 -1.09 -15.38 -9.23
CA LEU A 25 -0.52 -14.21 -8.55
C LEU A 25 -1.61 -13.21 -8.15
N GLY A 26 -2.52 -12.87 -9.07
CA GLY A 26 -3.61 -11.94 -8.79
C GLY A 26 -4.55 -12.43 -7.68
N TRP A 27 -4.88 -13.72 -7.69
CA TRP A 27 -5.79 -14.31 -6.70
C TRP A 27 -5.22 -14.33 -5.27
N PHE A 28 -3.90 -14.47 -5.13
CA PHE A 28 -3.25 -14.44 -3.83
C PHE A 28 -2.90 -13.03 -3.36
N TRP A 29 -2.61 -12.13 -4.31
CA TRP A 29 -2.17 -10.77 -4.02
C TRP A 29 -3.24 -9.92 -3.36
N GLU A 30 -4.48 -10.01 -3.85
CA GLU A 30 -5.60 -9.21 -3.35
C GLU A 30 -5.93 -9.47 -1.87
N PRO A 31 -6.17 -10.71 -1.40
CA PRO A 31 -6.39 -10.98 0.02
C PRO A 31 -5.15 -10.69 0.87
N HIS A 32 -3.94 -10.93 0.35
CA HIS A 32 -2.72 -10.59 1.07
C HIS A 32 -2.61 -9.08 1.35
N CYS A 33 -2.91 -8.25 0.37
CA CYS A 33 -2.87 -6.82 0.55
C CYS A 33 -3.99 -6.28 1.46
N TYR A 34 -5.14 -6.93 1.48
CA TYR A 34 -6.18 -6.65 2.46
C TYR A 34 -5.66 -6.86 3.89
N ASP A 35 -5.07 -8.04 4.16
CA ASP A 35 -4.50 -8.37 5.47
C ASP A 35 -3.39 -7.40 5.88
N VAL A 36 -2.49 -7.04 4.95
CA VAL A 36 -1.40 -6.07 5.21
C VAL A 36 -1.94 -4.70 5.60
N CYS A 37 -2.97 -4.21 4.90
CA CYS A 37 -3.55 -2.90 5.19
C CYS A 37 -4.32 -2.88 6.52
N ASP A 38 -5.02 -3.97 6.87
CA ASP A 38 -5.70 -4.12 8.15
C ASP A 38 -4.72 -4.26 9.33
N GLU A 39 -3.64 -5.03 9.16
CA GLU A 39 -2.60 -5.18 10.17
C GLU A 39 -1.87 -3.85 10.42
N ALA A 40 -1.55 -3.11 9.35
CA ALA A 40 -0.93 -1.81 9.44
C ALA A 40 -1.82 -0.80 10.17
N GLU A 41 -3.14 -0.81 9.92
CA GLU A 41 -4.08 0.05 10.65
C GLU A 41 -4.11 -0.26 12.14
N ALA A 42 -4.15 -1.55 12.49
CA ALA A 42 -4.14 -1.99 13.89
C ALA A 42 -2.80 -1.69 14.59
N GLU A 43 -1.67 -1.76 13.88
CA GLU A 43 -0.36 -1.42 14.43
C GLU A 43 -0.17 0.10 14.58
N ALA A 44 -0.58 0.88 13.58
CA ALA A 44 -0.52 2.34 13.64
C ALA A 44 -1.44 2.90 14.74
N SER A 45 -2.63 2.31 14.93
CA SER A 45 -3.51 2.67 16.05
C SER A 45 -2.85 2.43 17.41
N ARG A 46 -2.13 1.31 17.58
CA ARG A 46 -1.37 1.02 18.80
C ARG A 46 -0.23 2.01 19.02
N ALA A 47 0.46 2.43 17.96
CA ALA A 47 1.47 3.48 18.03
C ALA A 47 0.85 4.82 18.49
N LEU A 48 -0.33 5.17 17.99
CA LEU A 48 -1.06 6.37 18.45
C LEU A 48 -1.51 6.29 19.91
N ASP A 49 -1.90 5.12 20.40
CA ASP A 49 -2.30 4.95 21.80
C ASP A 49 -1.16 5.22 22.78
N VAL A 50 0.08 4.98 22.37
CA VAL A 50 1.29 5.27 23.17
C VAL A 50 1.92 6.63 22.86
N GLY A 51 1.33 7.42 21.96
CA GLY A 51 1.81 8.77 21.59
C GLY A 51 2.99 8.78 20.62
N ASP A 52 3.13 7.75 19.78
CA ASP A 52 4.15 7.67 18.73
C ASP A 52 3.53 7.97 17.36
N GLU A 53 3.17 9.24 17.13
CA GLU A 53 2.60 9.67 15.86
C GLU A 53 3.53 9.47 14.64
N PRO A 54 4.86 9.72 14.73
CA PRO A 54 5.75 9.47 13.60
C PRO A 54 5.78 8.00 13.19
N ASP A 55 5.75 7.07 14.15
CA ASP A 55 5.75 5.65 13.83
C ASP A 55 4.41 5.20 13.22
N ALA A 56 3.28 5.72 13.72
CA ALA A 56 1.98 5.49 13.11
C ALA A 56 1.95 5.91 11.62
N LEU A 57 2.50 7.09 11.31
CA LEU A 57 2.61 7.57 9.93
C LEU A 57 3.50 6.67 9.07
N ARG A 58 4.63 6.21 9.61
CA ARG A 58 5.56 5.31 8.92
C ARG A 58 4.92 3.97 8.59
N ILE A 59 4.21 3.36 9.56
CA ILE A 59 3.55 2.06 9.39
C ILE A 59 2.52 2.13 8.25
N ILE A 60 1.67 3.16 8.25
CA ILE A 60 0.68 3.35 7.19
C ILE A 60 1.36 3.59 5.84
N ASP A 61 2.40 4.44 5.78
CA ASP A 61 3.12 4.72 4.54
C ASP A 61 3.79 3.47 3.95
N ASP A 62 4.41 2.62 4.78
CA ASP A 62 5.06 1.38 4.36
C ASP A 62 4.06 0.39 3.74
N ALA A 63 2.92 0.20 4.40
CA ALA A 63 1.86 -0.70 3.93
C ALA A 63 1.20 -0.16 2.65
N ASP A 64 0.86 1.13 2.64
CA ASP A 64 0.20 1.77 1.52
C ASP A 64 1.12 1.91 0.30
N ALA A 65 2.43 2.11 0.47
CA ALA A 65 3.40 2.08 -0.63
C ALA A 65 3.51 0.68 -1.27
N THR A 66 3.25 -0.37 -0.49
CA THR A 66 3.36 -1.78 -0.94
C THR A 66 2.08 -2.25 -1.61
N CYS A 67 0.93 -1.94 -1.00
CA CYS A 67 -0.36 -2.51 -1.36
C CYS A 67 -1.34 -1.49 -1.93
N SER A 68 -1.09 -0.18 -1.81
CA SER A 68 -2.03 0.87 -2.21
C SER A 68 -3.40 0.64 -1.56
N CYS A 69 -3.45 0.75 -0.24
CA CYS A 69 -4.58 0.39 0.62
C CYS A 69 -5.90 1.04 0.19
N MET A 70 -5.84 2.21 -0.46
CA MET A 70 -6.99 2.90 -1.07
C MET A 70 -7.76 2.07 -2.11
N ARG A 71 -7.12 1.07 -2.72
CA ARG A 71 -7.72 0.23 -3.77
C ARG A 71 -8.67 -0.82 -3.21
N PHE A 72 -8.61 -1.11 -1.90
CA PHE A 72 -9.35 -2.22 -1.28
C PHE A 72 -10.52 -1.77 -0.42
N THR A 73 -10.84 -0.47 -0.38
CA THR A 73 -11.99 0.05 0.35
C THR A 73 -13.09 0.42 -0.65
N GLU A 74 -14.19 -0.35 -0.66
CA GLU A 74 -15.35 -0.04 -1.48
C GLU A 74 -16.10 1.18 -0.90
N GLY A 75 -15.94 2.35 -1.51
CA GLY A 75 -16.86 3.49 -1.37
C GLY A 75 -16.68 4.40 -0.16
N ASP A 76 -16.00 3.97 0.90
CA ASP A 76 -15.63 4.79 2.06
C ASP A 76 -14.13 5.12 2.10
N GLU A 77 -13.78 6.27 2.69
CA GLU A 77 -12.39 6.67 2.94
C GLU A 77 -11.68 5.57 3.76
N PRO A 78 -10.48 5.11 3.38
CA PRO A 78 -9.79 4.04 4.11
C PRO A 78 -9.58 4.41 5.58
N PRO A 79 -9.70 3.46 6.53
CA PRO A 79 -9.50 3.75 7.96
C PRO A 79 -8.12 4.39 8.24
N GLN A 80 -7.13 4.04 7.43
CA GLN A 80 -5.78 4.59 7.46
C GLN A 80 -5.74 6.12 7.29
N TYR A 81 -6.67 6.72 6.56
CA TYR A 81 -6.77 8.19 6.49
C TYR A 81 -7.13 8.80 7.84
N GLY A 82 -8.02 8.16 8.59
CA GLY A 82 -8.39 8.60 9.94
C GLY A 82 -7.18 8.61 10.86
N THR A 83 -6.40 7.53 10.85
CA THR A 83 -5.16 7.38 11.60
C THR A 83 -4.11 8.43 11.20
N VAL A 84 -3.86 8.63 9.90
CA VAL A 84 -2.93 9.65 9.40
C VAL A 84 -3.36 11.06 9.80
N ARG A 85 -4.65 11.38 9.67
CA ARG A 85 -5.22 12.68 10.04
C ARG A 85 -5.01 12.97 11.52
N VAL A 86 -5.31 12.00 12.39
CA VAL A 86 -5.11 12.12 13.84
C VAL A 86 -3.63 12.28 14.20
N ALA A 87 -2.74 11.48 13.59
CA ALA A 87 -1.30 11.56 13.81
C ALA A 87 -0.75 12.96 13.46
N LEU A 88 -1.08 13.46 12.26
CA LEU A 88 -0.65 14.79 11.81
C LEU A 88 -1.24 15.91 12.68
N GLN A 89 -2.50 15.79 13.09
CA GLN A 89 -3.13 16.77 13.97
C GLN A 89 -2.43 16.82 15.33
N ARG A 90 -2.17 15.67 15.96
CA ARG A 90 -1.46 15.59 17.24
C ARG A 90 -0.04 16.15 17.16
N LEU A 91 0.70 15.84 16.10
CA LEU A 91 2.02 16.44 15.86
C LEU A 91 1.95 17.97 15.78
N ARG A 92 0.95 18.52 15.09
CA ARG A 92 0.75 19.97 14.98
C ARG A 92 0.36 20.61 16.32
N GLU A 93 -0.55 20.00 17.07
CA GLU A 93 -0.97 20.47 18.39
C GLU A 93 0.17 20.43 19.41
N ALA A 94 1.07 19.44 19.29
CA ALA A 94 2.29 19.34 20.09
C ALA A 94 3.42 20.29 19.63
N GLY A 95 3.21 21.09 18.58
CA GLY A 95 4.24 21.99 18.02
C GLY A 95 5.36 21.27 17.25
N ARG A 96 5.22 19.95 16.99
CA ARG A 96 6.19 19.10 16.27
C ARG A 96 6.01 19.22 14.75
N HIS A 97 5.92 20.45 14.24
CA HIS A 97 5.66 20.73 12.83
C HIS A 97 6.72 20.16 11.88
N GLU A 98 7.99 20.15 12.31
CA GLU A 98 9.08 19.58 11.51
C GLU A 98 8.96 18.06 11.35
N GLU A 99 8.40 17.36 12.33
CA GLU A 99 8.20 15.90 12.26
C GLU A 99 7.05 15.57 11.31
N ALA A 100 5.94 16.30 11.42
CA ALA A 100 4.84 16.19 10.47
C ALA A 100 5.32 16.47 9.03
N ARG A 101 6.14 17.52 8.85
CA ARG A 101 6.68 17.86 7.52
C ARG A 101 7.65 16.80 7.01
N ARG A 102 8.55 16.29 7.85
CA ARG A 102 9.46 15.19 7.48
C ARG A 102 8.72 13.94 7.04
N ALA A 103 7.62 13.59 7.71
CA ALA A 103 6.79 12.44 7.32
C ALA A 103 6.13 12.67 5.94
N LEU A 104 5.60 13.86 5.69
CA LEU A 104 4.98 14.21 4.41
C LEU A 104 6.00 14.32 3.27
N ASP A 105 7.18 14.90 3.52
CA ASP A 105 8.27 15.00 2.55
C ASP A 105 8.85 13.62 2.18
N ALA A 106 8.76 12.64 3.09
CA ALA A 106 9.23 11.28 2.90
C ALA A 106 8.13 10.30 2.44
N ALA A 107 6.91 10.78 2.18
CA ALA A 107 5.77 9.96 1.81
C ALA A 107 6.04 9.15 0.53
N ARG A 108 5.66 7.88 0.55
CA ARG A 108 5.72 6.95 -0.59
C ARG A 108 4.35 6.37 -0.91
N GLY A 109 3.54 6.14 0.12
CA GLY A 109 2.17 5.66 0.00
C GLY A 109 1.25 6.73 -0.59
N PRO A 110 0.35 6.36 -1.51
CA PRO A 110 -0.68 7.27 -2.02
C PRO A 110 -1.42 8.11 -0.97
N ILE A 111 -1.74 7.54 0.20
CA ILE A 111 -2.46 8.22 1.29
C ILE A 111 -1.65 9.42 1.80
N LEU A 112 -0.40 9.20 2.26
CA LEU A 112 0.41 10.30 2.78
C LEU A 112 0.79 11.31 1.67
N LEU A 113 0.95 10.84 0.43
CA LEU A 113 1.15 11.73 -0.71
C LEU A 113 -0.05 12.64 -0.97
N ASP A 114 -1.27 12.16 -0.76
CA ASP A 114 -2.46 13.00 -0.88
C ASP A 114 -2.48 14.08 0.21
N PHE A 115 -2.16 13.74 1.46
CA PHE A 115 -2.01 14.74 2.53
C PHE A 115 -0.87 15.74 2.28
N ALA A 116 0.24 15.30 1.68
CA ALA A 116 1.35 16.18 1.32
C ALA A 116 0.90 17.23 0.29
N ARG A 117 0.14 16.82 -0.73
CA ARG A 117 -0.42 17.75 -1.73
C ARG A 117 -1.41 18.75 -1.14
N GLU A 118 -2.21 18.33 -0.16
CA GLU A 118 -3.16 19.22 0.53
C GLU A 118 -2.48 20.25 1.43
N THR A 119 -1.21 20.02 1.80
CA THR A 119 -0.44 20.91 2.68
C THR A 119 0.53 21.83 1.94
N GLU A 120 0.67 21.69 0.62
CA GLU A 120 1.38 22.66 -0.21
C GLU A 120 0.50 23.89 -0.50
N PRO A 121 0.99 25.13 -0.30
CA PRO A 121 0.24 26.37 -0.50
C PRO A 121 0.00 26.75 -1.97
#